data_AF-A0A839TFT2-F1
#
_entry.id   AF-A0A839TFT2-F1
#
_cell.length_a   1.000
_cell.length_b   1.000
_cell.length_c   1.000
_cell.angle_alpha   90.00
_cell.angle_beta   90.00
_cell.angle_gamma   90.00
#
_symmetry.space_group_name_H-M   'P 1'
#
loop_
_entity.id
_entity.type
_entity.pdbx_description
1 polymer ?
#
loop_
_entity_poly.entity_id
_entity_poly.type
_entity_poly.pdbx_seq_one_letter_code
_entity_poly.pdbx_strand_id
1 'polypeptide(L)'
;MTSDGIIELPGIIILIACILRCVQYVIQSDLKLGHYFWLASVLTFFAVVRRELNYVPELLIPSGFTFMNHSYDWWEDAVLLTVYLLIVCLLAYSWRYLWAVLKKVPVSIYIAVVTLALLEYMGENAIFIPESIGEIVEEIAETAVYAIALIYLWTFKLSEFERNVLHEQNYHAPCKAS
;
A
#
# COMPACT_ATOMS: atom_id res chain seq x y z
N MET A 1 18.59 -4.51 18.08
CA MET A 1 17.92 -5.72 18.63
C MET A 1 16.84 -5.45 19.68
N THR A 2 16.89 -4.42 20.53
CA THR A 2 15.74 -4.06 21.41
C THR A 2 15.11 -2.69 21.15
N SER A 3 15.71 -1.86 20.29
CA SER A 3 15.16 -0.54 19.92
C SER A 3 14.24 -0.65 18.69
N ASP A 4 14.69 -1.39 17.68
CA ASP A 4 14.12 -1.50 16.34
C ASP A 4 12.66 -2.03 16.41
N GLY A 5 12.46 -3.15 17.12
CA GLY A 5 11.11 -3.74 17.28
C GLY A 5 10.10 -2.94 18.11
N ILE A 6 10.50 -1.88 18.83
CA ILE A 6 9.55 -1.01 19.57
C ILE A 6 9.02 0.10 18.64
N ILE A 7 9.80 0.54 17.66
CA ILE A 7 9.45 1.64 16.76
C ILE A 7 8.72 1.14 15.51
N GLU A 8 8.98 -0.10 15.06
CA GLU A 8 8.26 -0.75 13.96
C GLU A 8 6.80 -1.14 14.30
N LEU A 9 6.52 -1.42 15.57
CA LEU A 9 5.23 -1.98 16.02
C LEU A 9 4.02 -1.05 15.77
N PRO A 10 4.10 0.28 16.00
CA PRO A 10 3.09 1.23 15.56
C PRO A 10 2.79 1.19 14.06
N GLY A 11 3.84 1.10 13.21
CA GLY A 11 3.71 1.05 11.76
C GLY A 11 2.91 -0.16 11.31
N ILE A 12 3.24 -1.35 11.83
CA ILE A 12 2.54 -2.60 11.54
C ILE A 12 1.05 -2.52 11.94
N ILE A 13 0.73 -1.96 13.11
CA ILE A 13 -0.66 -1.79 13.55
C ILE A 13 -1.45 -0.91 12.57
N ILE A 14 -0.85 0.20 12.12
CA ILE A 14 -1.46 1.11 11.16
C ILE A 14 -1.68 0.39 9.82
N LEU A 15 -0.70 -0.37 9.34
CA LEU A 15 -0.81 -1.14 8.10
C LEU A 15 -1.92 -2.20 8.17
N ILE A 16 -2.04 -2.91 9.30
CA ILE A 16 -3.15 -3.86 9.52
C ILE A 16 -4.49 -3.13 9.47
N ALA A 17 -4.60 -1.95 10.08
CA ALA A 17 -5.81 -1.14 10.00
C ALA A 17 -6.12 -0.70 8.55
N CYS A 18 -5.11 -0.33 7.76
CA CYS A 18 -5.26 -0.04 6.32
C CYS A 18 -5.80 -1.26 5.56
N ILE A 19 -5.23 -2.45 5.78
CA ILE A 19 -5.69 -3.71 5.17
C ILE A 19 -7.17 -3.94 5.50
N LEU A 20 -7.55 -3.84 6.78
CA LEU A 20 -8.94 -4.05 7.21
C LEU A 20 -9.90 -3.06 6.54
N ARG A 21 -9.52 -1.79 6.39
CA ARG A 21 -10.35 -0.79 5.70
C ARG A 21 -10.44 -1.07 4.19
N CYS A 22 -9.35 -1.46 3.55
CA CYS A 22 -9.39 -1.86 2.14
C CYS A 22 -10.25 -3.12 1.92
N VAL A 23 -10.18 -4.13 2.80
CA VAL A 23 -11.06 -5.31 2.74
C VAL A 23 -12.53 -4.91 2.92
N GLN A 24 -12.84 -4.00 3.83
CA GLN A 24 -14.20 -3.45 3.96
C GLN A 24 -14.66 -2.82 2.64
N TYR A 25 -13.80 -2.06 1.96
CA TYR A 25 -14.13 -1.47 0.66
C TYR A 25 -14.26 -2.50 -0.48
N VAL A 26 -13.48 -3.57 -0.48
CA VAL A 26 -13.68 -4.70 -1.40
C VAL A 26 -15.10 -5.26 -1.26
N ILE A 27 -15.54 -5.50 -0.03
CA ILE A 27 -16.86 -6.07 0.27
C ILE A 27 -18.00 -5.10 -0.07
N GLN A 28 -17.80 -3.80 0.16
CA GLN A 28 -18.83 -2.76 -0.02
C GLN A 28 -18.89 -2.16 -1.43
N SER A 29 -17.91 -2.44 -2.30
CA SER A 29 -17.83 -1.88 -3.64
C SER A 29 -18.97 -2.41 -4.52
N ASP A 30 -19.80 -1.49 -5.05
CA ASP A 30 -20.86 -1.82 -6.01
C ASP A 30 -20.31 -1.96 -7.43
N LEU A 31 -19.19 -1.28 -7.71
CA LEU A 31 -18.52 -1.32 -9.01
C LEU A 31 -17.52 -2.47 -9.10
N LYS A 32 -17.58 -3.26 -10.18
CA LYS A 32 -16.56 -4.29 -10.48
C LYS A 32 -15.15 -3.72 -10.53
N LEU A 33 -14.98 -2.54 -11.14
CA LEU A 33 -13.67 -1.87 -11.20
C LEU A 33 -13.18 -1.42 -9.82
N GLY A 34 -14.09 -0.98 -8.95
CA GLY A 34 -13.77 -0.64 -7.56
C GLY A 34 -13.30 -1.87 -6.79
N HIS A 35 -13.98 -3.01 -6.95
CA HIS A 35 -13.61 -4.26 -6.30
C HIS A 35 -12.16 -4.68 -6.62
N TYR A 36 -11.76 -4.63 -7.90
CA TYR A 36 -10.38 -4.94 -8.31
C TYR A 36 -9.37 -3.91 -7.81
N PHE A 37 -9.72 -2.62 -7.78
CA PHE A 37 -8.87 -1.57 -7.24
C PHE A 37 -8.61 -1.75 -5.74
N TRP A 38 -9.66 -2.02 -4.96
CA TRP A 38 -9.54 -2.24 -3.52
C TRP A 38 -8.82 -3.55 -3.21
N LEU A 39 -8.99 -4.59 -4.03
CA LEU A 39 -8.24 -5.83 -3.92
C LEU A 39 -6.75 -5.59 -4.17
N ALA A 40 -6.40 -4.80 -5.19
CA ALA A 40 -5.01 -4.40 -5.45
C ALA A 40 -4.43 -3.62 -4.26
N SER A 41 -5.24 -2.76 -3.64
CA SER A 41 -4.84 -1.99 -2.45
C SER A 41 -4.58 -2.92 -1.25
N VAL A 42 -5.42 -3.94 -1.02
CA VAL A 42 -5.18 -4.98 0.02
C VAL A 42 -3.86 -5.68 -0.22
N LEU A 43 -3.60 -6.14 -1.44
CA LEU A 43 -2.35 -6.82 -1.80
C LEU A 43 -1.13 -5.90 -1.63
N THR A 44 -1.29 -4.61 -1.93
CA THR A 44 -0.23 -3.61 -1.76
C THR A 44 0.15 -3.47 -0.28
N PHE A 45 -0.84 -3.24 0.61
CA PHE A 45 -0.54 -3.15 2.05
C PHE A 45 -0.02 -4.47 2.62
N PHE A 46 -0.49 -5.61 2.11
CA PHE A 46 0.06 -6.91 2.50
C PHE A 46 1.55 -7.04 2.11
N ALA A 47 1.93 -6.60 0.91
CA ALA A 47 3.33 -6.60 0.47
C ALA A 47 4.19 -5.68 1.34
N VAL A 48 3.66 -4.52 1.75
CA VAL A 48 4.34 -3.61 2.69
C VAL A 48 4.51 -4.26 4.06
N VAL A 49 3.47 -4.87 4.62
CA VAL A 49 3.58 -5.61 5.91
C VAL A 49 4.64 -6.72 5.83
N ARG A 50 4.74 -7.45 4.71
CA ARG A 50 5.82 -8.42 4.53
C ARG A 50 7.19 -7.75 4.57
N ARG A 51 7.36 -6.59 3.92
CA ARG A 51 8.61 -5.83 3.91
C ARG A 51 9.03 -5.47 5.34
N GLU A 52 8.09 -4.97 6.15
CA GLU A 52 8.35 -4.63 7.56
C GLU A 52 8.64 -5.85 8.44
N LEU A 53 8.18 -7.04 8.03
CA LEU A 53 8.40 -8.29 8.77
C LEU A 53 9.51 -9.16 8.15
N ASN A 54 10.44 -8.56 7.40
CA ASN A 54 11.51 -9.28 6.70
C ASN A 54 12.37 -10.19 7.60
N TYR A 55 12.46 -9.90 8.89
CA TYR A 55 13.22 -10.68 9.88
C TYR A 55 12.47 -11.90 10.43
N VAL A 56 11.14 -11.95 10.28
CA VAL A 56 10.29 -13.03 10.85
C VAL A 56 10.59 -14.41 10.24
N PRO A 57 10.79 -14.55 8.92
CA PRO A 57 11.18 -15.82 8.32
C PRO A 57 12.46 -16.40 8.90
N GLU A 58 13.48 -15.57 9.16
CA GLU A 58 14.77 -16.01 9.72
C GLU A 58 14.62 -16.64 11.12
N LEU A 59 13.59 -16.24 11.88
CA LEU A 59 13.31 -16.78 13.21
C LEU A 59 12.59 -18.14 13.16
N LEU A 60 11.83 -18.40 12.10
CA LEU A 60 10.91 -19.55 12.01
C LEU A 60 11.38 -20.64 11.05
N ILE A 61 12.25 -20.29 10.10
CA ILE A 61 12.62 -21.16 8.99
C ILE A 61 14.11 -21.51 9.10
N PRO A 62 14.46 -22.81 9.20
CA PRO A 62 15.85 -23.22 9.22
C PRO A 62 16.58 -22.73 7.97
N SER A 63 17.79 -22.19 8.14
CA SER A 63 18.63 -21.67 7.05
C SER A 63 18.99 -22.70 5.97
N GLY A 64 18.87 -23.99 6.26
CA GLY A 64 19.04 -25.09 5.31
C GLY A 64 17.75 -25.58 4.64
N PHE A 65 16.61 -24.88 4.80
CA PHE A 65 15.36 -25.30 4.20
C PHE A 65 15.42 -25.19 2.67
N THR A 66 15.19 -26.32 2.00
CA THR A 66 15.08 -26.38 0.55
C THR A 66 13.80 -27.08 0.16
N PHE A 67 13.08 -26.51 -0.80
CA PHE A 67 11.89 -27.12 -1.39
C PHE A 67 12.02 -27.12 -2.91
N MET A 68 11.81 -28.28 -3.55
CA MET A 68 12.00 -28.48 -4.99
C MET A 68 13.36 -27.98 -5.52
N ASN A 69 14.46 -28.26 -4.81
CA ASN A 69 15.83 -27.80 -5.14
C ASN A 69 16.04 -26.28 -5.14
N HIS A 70 15.10 -25.51 -4.59
CA HIS A 70 15.23 -24.07 -4.39
C HIS A 70 15.28 -23.74 -2.90
N SER A 71 16.01 -22.68 -2.54
CA SER A 71 16.06 -22.15 -1.19
C SER A 71 14.72 -21.50 -0.82
N TYR A 72 14.52 -21.28 0.48
CA TYR A 72 13.40 -20.47 0.97
C TYR A 72 13.37 -19.09 0.30
N ASP A 73 14.50 -18.38 0.25
CA ASP A 73 14.61 -17.03 -0.31
C ASP A 73 14.14 -16.98 -1.77
N TRP A 74 14.47 -18.00 -2.56
CA TRP A 74 14.02 -18.09 -3.95
C TRP A 74 12.49 -18.21 -4.06
N TRP A 75 11.87 -19.02 -3.19
CA TRP A 75 10.42 -19.17 -3.16
C TRP A 75 9.74 -17.90 -2.67
N GLU A 76 10.32 -17.25 -1.68
CA GLU A 76 9.85 -15.98 -1.16
C GLU A 76 9.85 -14.92 -2.27
N ASP A 77 10.96 -14.76 -2.99
CA ASP A 77 11.08 -13.85 -4.12
C ASP A 77 10.08 -14.18 -5.24
N ALA A 78 9.89 -15.46 -5.56
CA ALA A 78 8.95 -15.90 -6.60
C ALA A 78 7.48 -15.59 -6.23
N VAL A 79 7.11 -15.79 -4.96
CA VAL A 79 5.76 -15.47 -4.45
C VAL A 79 5.55 -13.96 -4.47
N LEU A 80 6.52 -13.18 -3.99
CA LEU A 80 6.42 -11.72 -3.96
C LEU A 80 6.34 -11.13 -5.36
N LEU A 81 7.15 -11.63 -6.29
CA LEU A 81 7.07 -11.24 -7.70
C LEU A 81 5.66 -11.49 -8.25
N THR A 82 5.06 -12.65 -7.95
CA THR A 82 3.69 -12.96 -8.35
C THR A 82 2.68 -11.97 -7.76
N VAL A 83 2.82 -11.64 -6.47
CA VAL A 83 1.96 -10.65 -5.80
C VAL A 83 2.11 -9.27 -6.46
N TYR A 84 3.34 -8.81 -6.72
CA TYR A 84 3.59 -7.53 -7.41
C TYR A 84 3.00 -7.49 -8.81
N LEU A 85 3.14 -8.57 -9.59
CA LEU A 85 2.54 -8.67 -10.92
C LEU A 85 1.00 -8.62 -10.83
N LEU A 86 0.40 -9.29 -9.84
CA LEU A 86 -1.04 -9.22 -9.61
C LEU A 86 -1.49 -7.80 -9.27
N ILE A 87 -0.77 -7.10 -8.38
CA ILE A 87 -1.05 -5.69 -8.04
C ILE A 87 -1.04 -4.83 -9.32
N VAL A 88 0.03 -4.91 -10.12
CA VAL A 88 0.16 -4.11 -11.35
C VAL A 88 -0.96 -4.42 -12.33
N CYS A 89 -1.27 -5.70 -12.56
CA CYS A 89 -2.35 -6.12 -13.45
C CYS A 89 -3.72 -5.62 -12.98
N LEU A 90 -4.03 -5.71 -11.69
CA LEU A 90 -5.29 -5.23 -11.12
C LEU A 90 -5.40 -3.71 -11.20
N LEU A 91 -4.32 -2.98 -10.94
CA LEU A 91 -4.28 -1.52 -11.06
C LEU A 91 -4.38 -1.06 -12.52
N ALA A 92 -3.72 -1.76 -13.45
CA ALA A 92 -3.84 -1.49 -14.88
C ALA A 92 -5.26 -1.75 -15.38
N TYR A 93 -5.89 -2.84 -14.94
CA TYR A 93 -7.29 -3.16 -15.26
C TYR A 93 -8.26 -2.11 -14.69
N SER A 94 -8.03 -1.66 -13.45
CA SER A 94 -8.83 -0.66 -12.75
C SER A 94 -8.34 0.79 -12.93
N TRP A 95 -7.49 1.05 -13.93
CA TRP A 95 -6.79 2.32 -14.13
C TRP A 95 -7.71 3.55 -14.11
N ARG A 96 -8.90 3.47 -14.73
CA ARG A 96 -9.86 4.59 -14.73
C ARG A 96 -10.37 4.91 -13.32
N TYR A 97 -10.60 3.89 -12.50
CA TYR A 97 -11.01 4.02 -11.11
C TYR A 97 -9.86 4.61 -10.29
N LEU A 98 -8.63 4.11 -10.49
CA LEU A 98 -7.41 4.65 -9.88
C LEU A 98 -7.27 6.16 -10.18
N TRP A 99 -7.41 6.59 -11.43
CA TRP A 99 -7.35 8.02 -11.76
C TRP A 99 -8.44 8.85 -11.10
N ALA A 100 -9.66 8.33 -10.99
CA ALA A 100 -10.74 9.02 -10.32
C ALA A 100 -10.46 9.19 -8.82
N VAL A 101 -9.86 8.18 -8.17
CA VAL A 101 -9.41 8.26 -6.77
C VAL A 101 -8.31 9.30 -6.63
N LEU A 102 -7.25 9.23 -7.45
CA LEU A 102 -6.11 10.14 -7.40
C LEU A 102 -6.53 11.60 -7.63
N LYS A 103 -7.44 11.88 -8.57
CA LYS A 103 -7.93 13.24 -8.82
C LYS A 103 -8.65 13.88 -7.63
N LYS A 104 -9.17 13.09 -6.69
CA LYS A 104 -9.85 13.61 -5.49
C LYS A 104 -8.91 13.91 -4.34
N VAL A 105 -7.65 13.48 -4.41
CA VAL A 105 -6.67 13.74 -3.36
C VAL A 105 -6.14 15.16 -3.52
N PRO A 106 -6.13 15.98 -2.45
CA PRO A 106 -5.56 17.33 -2.51
C PRO A 106 -4.05 17.28 -2.78
N VAL A 107 -3.56 18.22 -3.60
CA VAL A 107 -2.14 18.32 -4.01
C VAL A 107 -1.18 18.38 -2.80
N SER A 108 -1.63 18.98 -1.69
CA SER A 108 -0.83 19.06 -0.46
C SER A 108 -0.44 17.70 0.11
N ILE A 109 -1.30 16.67 -0.01
CA ILE A 109 -0.99 15.32 0.46
C ILE A 109 0.10 14.70 -0.40
N TYR A 110 0.07 14.89 -1.72
CA TYR A 110 1.14 14.41 -2.60
C TYR A 110 2.49 15.04 -2.26
N ILE A 111 2.51 16.36 -2.04
CA ILE A 111 3.74 17.07 -1.63
C ILE A 111 4.24 16.54 -0.29
N ALA A 112 3.35 16.32 0.68
CA ALA A 112 3.71 15.77 1.98
C ALA A 112 4.31 14.37 1.87
N VAL A 113 3.65 13.44 1.15
CA VAL A 113 4.13 12.07 0.97
C VAL A 113 5.47 12.03 0.23
N VAL A 114 5.65 12.84 -0.83
CA VAL A 114 6.93 12.91 -1.54
C VAL A 114 8.03 13.46 -0.64
N THR A 115 7.74 14.47 0.18
CA THR A 115 8.72 15.03 1.12
C THR A 115 9.12 14.00 2.18
N LEU A 116 8.16 13.25 2.72
CA LEU A 116 8.42 12.19 3.69
C LEU A 116 9.25 11.05 3.06
N ALA A 117 8.91 10.61 1.85
CA ALA A 117 9.66 9.57 1.15
C ALA A 117 11.11 9.98 0.84
N LEU A 118 11.34 11.26 0.51
CA LEU A 118 12.71 11.78 0.36
C LEU A 118 13.44 11.82 1.70
N LEU A 119 12.75 12.16 2.78
CA LEU A 119 13.33 12.21 4.12
C LEU A 119 13.69 10.81 4.62
N GLU A 120 12.82 9.83 4.38
CA GLU A 120 13.04 8.39 4.63
C GLU A 120 14.29 7.92 3.89
N TYR A 121 14.35 8.12 2.57
CA TYR A 121 15.50 7.75 1.75
C TYR A 121 16.81 8.40 2.21
N MET A 122 16.76 9.68 2.60
CA MET A 122 17.93 10.39 3.13
C MET A 122 18.37 9.86 4.49
N GLY A 123 17.42 9.46 5.35
CA GLY A 123 17.69 8.83 6.64
C GLY A 123 18.38 7.48 6.49
N GLU A 124 17.78 6.58 5.71
CA GLU A 124 18.28 5.21 5.44
C GLU A 124 19.70 5.23 4.85
N ASN A 125 19.96 6.15 3.92
CA ASN A 125 21.24 6.22 3.21
C ASN A 125 22.27 7.14 3.90
N ALA A 126 21.98 7.63 5.11
CA ALA A 126 22.82 8.58 5.86
C ALA A 126 23.23 9.82 5.04
N ILE A 127 22.34 10.29 4.15
CA ILE A 127 22.58 11.44 3.29
C ILE A 127 22.22 12.71 4.08
N PHE A 128 23.23 13.48 4.45
CA PHE A 128 23.13 14.69 5.31
C PHE A 128 22.62 14.46 6.75
N ILE A 129 22.26 13.22 7.12
CA ILE A 129 21.82 12.84 8.47
C ILE A 129 22.76 11.74 9.01
N PRO A 130 23.29 11.85 10.23
CA PRO A 130 24.09 10.79 10.83
C PRO A 130 23.31 9.49 10.97
N GLU A 131 23.94 8.34 10.71
CA GLU A 131 23.33 7.01 10.71
C GLU A 131 22.45 6.74 11.96
N SER A 132 22.94 7.05 13.15
CA SER A 132 22.19 6.88 14.42
C SER A 132 20.89 7.68 14.53
N ILE A 133 20.76 8.76 13.74
CA ILE A 133 19.56 9.60 13.66
C ILE A 133 18.76 9.25 12.39
N GLY A 134 19.45 8.80 11.34
CA GLY A 134 18.88 8.42 10.06
C GLY A 134 17.85 7.31 10.20
N GLU A 135 18.18 6.26 10.94
CA GLU A 135 17.28 5.14 11.25
C GLU A 135 15.98 5.62 11.93
N ILE A 136 16.10 6.48 12.95
CA ILE A 136 14.92 7.05 13.65
C ILE A 136 14.08 7.91 12.70
N VAL A 137 14.73 8.69 11.83
CA VAL A 137 14.06 9.57 10.87
C VAL A 137 13.32 8.76 9.80
N GLU A 138 13.92 7.67 9.32
CA GLU A 138 13.33 6.71 8.39
C GLU A 138 12.05 6.11 8.98
N GLU A 139 12.13 5.50 10.17
CA GLU A 139 10.99 4.85 10.81
C GLU A 139 9.83 5.84 11.08
N ILE A 140 10.14 7.06 11.51
CA ILE A 140 9.13 8.10 11.76
C ILE A 140 8.51 8.57 10.44
N ALA A 141 9.31 8.79 9.40
CA ALA A 141 8.82 9.24 8.10
C ALA A 141 7.90 8.18 7.48
N GLU A 142 8.31 6.91 7.53
CA GLU A 142 7.54 5.78 7.04
C GLU A 142 6.22 5.64 7.81
N THR A 143 6.28 5.64 9.15
CA THR A 143 5.07 5.58 10.01
C THR A 143 4.11 6.73 9.71
N ALA A 144 4.63 7.93 9.43
CA ALA A 144 3.82 9.08 9.05
C ALA A 144 3.12 8.88 7.69
N VAL A 145 3.79 8.29 6.70
CA VAL A 145 3.18 7.93 5.40
C VAL A 145 2.04 6.94 5.61
N TYR A 146 2.22 5.92 6.44
CA TYR A 146 1.17 4.96 6.76
C TYR A 146 -0.01 5.61 7.49
N ALA A 147 0.27 6.52 8.42
CA ALA A 147 -0.77 7.26 9.14
C ALA A 147 -1.59 8.14 8.17
N ILE A 148 -0.94 8.83 7.23
CA ILE A 148 -1.61 9.59 6.17
C ILE A 148 -2.51 8.67 5.33
N ALA A 149 -2.00 7.49 4.94
CA ALA A 149 -2.76 6.51 4.19
C ALA A 149 -4.00 6.04 4.97
N LEU A 150 -3.84 5.72 6.26
CA LEU A 150 -4.95 5.31 7.12
C LEU A 150 -5.98 6.43 7.29
N ILE A 151 -5.56 7.68 7.53
CA ILE A 151 -6.48 8.82 7.64
C ILE A 151 -7.25 9.03 6.34
N TYR A 152 -6.56 8.94 5.20
CA TYR A 152 -7.20 9.03 3.89
C TYR A 152 -8.24 7.92 3.71
N LEU A 153 -7.86 6.66 3.94
CA LEU A 153 -8.79 5.53 3.90
C LEU A 153 -9.93 5.71 4.89
N TRP A 154 -9.70 6.23 6.09
CA TRP A 154 -10.74 6.38 7.09
C TRP A 154 -11.79 7.42 6.71
N THR A 155 -11.35 8.50 6.07
CA THR A 155 -12.19 9.61 5.65
C THR A 155 -12.84 9.40 4.28
N PHE A 156 -12.37 8.41 3.50
CA PHE A 156 -12.87 8.10 2.19
C PHE A 156 -14.31 7.54 2.22
N LYS A 157 -15.24 8.22 1.55
CA LYS A 157 -16.64 7.80 1.46
C LYS A 157 -16.89 7.03 0.16
N LEU A 158 -16.76 5.71 0.22
CA LEU A 158 -16.87 4.82 -0.94
C LEU A 158 -18.21 4.98 -1.69
N SER A 159 -19.34 4.92 -0.99
CA SER A 159 -20.67 4.99 -1.61
C SER A 159 -20.93 6.32 -2.33
N GLU A 160 -20.47 7.43 -1.75
CA GLU A 160 -20.54 8.75 -2.38
C GLU A 160 -19.59 8.85 -3.58
N PHE A 161 -18.39 8.28 -3.47
CA PHE A 161 -17.43 8.22 -4.56
C PHE A 161 -17.99 7.48 -5.77
N GLU A 162 -18.46 6.24 -5.59
CA GLU A 162 -18.91 5.40 -6.70
C GLU A 162 -20.17 5.95 -7.36
N ARG A 163 -21.09 6.53 -6.59
CA ARG A 163 -22.27 7.22 -7.15
C ARG A 163 -21.86 8.38 -8.07
N ASN A 164 -20.85 9.16 -7.69
CA ASN A 164 -20.38 10.27 -8.52
C ASN A 164 -19.67 9.76 -9.79
N VAL A 165 -18.87 8.70 -9.68
CA VAL A 165 -18.20 8.06 -10.83
C VAL A 165 -19.24 7.49 -11.81
N LEU A 166 -20.29 6.85 -11.31
CA LEU A 166 -21.41 6.36 -12.12
C LEU A 166 -22.17 7.50 -12.82
N HIS A 167 -22.41 8.60 -12.11
CA HIS A 167 -23.07 9.76 -12.71
C HIS A 167 -22.24 10.37 -13.85
N GLU A 168 -20.94 10.58 -13.65
CA GLU A 168 -20.04 11.08 -14.71
C GLU A 168 -20.00 10.14 -15.92
N GLN A 169 -20.04 8.82 -15.72
CA GLN A 169 -20.12 7.84 -16.81
C GLN A 169 -21.42 7.97 -17.62
N ASN A 170 -22.55 8.23 -16.97
CA ASN A 170 -23.85 8.37 -17.63
C ASN A 170 -23.99 9.67 -18.42
N TYR A 171 -23.31 10.76 -18.02
CA TYR A 171 -23.27 12.01 -18.80
C TYR A 171 -22.45 11.89 -20.10
N HIS A 172 -21.54 10.93 -20.20
CA HIS A 172 -20.74 10.66 -21.40
C HIS A 172 -21.30 9.55 -22.30
N ALA A 173 -22.46 8.98 -21.97
CA ALA A 173 -23.14 8.08 -22.90
C ALA A 173 -23.68 8.89 -24.09
N PRO A 174 -23.29 8.59 -25.34
CA PRO A 174 -23.88 9.25 -26.49
C PRO A 174 -25.39 9.00 -26.46
N CYS A 175 -26.19 10.06 -26.48
CA CYS A 175 -27.63 9.95 -26.67
C CYS A 175 -27.87 9.01 -27.85
N LYS A 176 -28.46 7.83 -27.60
CA LYS A 176 -29.02 7.02 -28.66
C LYS A 176 -30.16 7.85 -29.26
N ALA A 177 -29.89 8.48 -30.40
CA ALA A 177 -30.93 9.07 -31.22
C ALA A 177 -31.89 7.94 -31.60
N SER A 178 -33.12 8.03 -31.11
CA SER A 178 -34.26 7.20 -31.48
C SER A 178 -34.67 7.46 -32.92
#